data_AF-V8NSN1-F1
#
_entry.id   AF-V8NSN1-F1
#
_cell.length_a   1.000
_cell.length_b   1.000
_cell.length_c   1.000
_cell.angle_alpha   90.00
_cell.angle_beta   90.00
_cell.angle_gamma   90.00
#
_symmetry.space_group_name_H-M   'P 1'
#
loop_
_entity.id
_entity.type
_entity.pdbx_description
1 polymer ?
#
loop_
_entity_poly.entity_id
_entity_poly.type
_entity_poly.pdbx_seq_one_letter_code
_entity_poly.pdbx_strand_id
1 'polypeptide(L)'
;MQPPGKLAAIASVRLEGKHKPIYHALSDLGDHVVIINTRHIAFSGNKWEQKVYSSHTGECRTGKDLKSAASREHFTNFCLHKASVIVKLAIYGMLPKNLHRRTMMQRLHLFPDNVIPEDIRKNLVEELPQPRNVPKRLNEYTQEEIDAFPKIWTPPEDFRPT
;
A
#
# COMPACT_ATOMS: atom_id res chain seq x y z
N MET A 1 4.14 -2.47 -9.04
CA MET A 1 4.14 -2.17 -7.58
C MET A 1 3.25 -0.96 -7.30
N GLN A 2 2.46 -1.02 -6.24
CA GLN A 2 1.42 -0.02 -5.97
C GLN A 2 1.73 0.81 -4.71
N PRO A 3 1.42 2.12 -4.70
CA PRO A 3 1.59 2.96 -3.52
C PRO A 3 0.46 2.73 -2.51
N PRO A 4 0.76 2.53 -1.21
CA PRO A 4 -0.25 2.17 -0.22
C PRO A 4 -1.30 3.27 -0.01
N GLY A 5 -0.96 4.54 -0.25
CA GLY A 5 -1.92 5.63 -0.14
C GLY A 5 -3.05 5.57 -1.17
N LYS A 6 -2.73 5.22 -2.43
CA LYS A 6 -3.76 5.08 -3.48
C LYS A 6 -4.62 3.84 -3.25
N LEU A 7 -4.00 2.73 -2.84
CA LEU A 7 -4.72 1.53 -2.45
C LEU A 7 -5.66 1.80 -1.27
N ALA A 8 -5.17 2.51 -0.25
CA ALA A 8 -5.96 2.83 0.93
C ALA A 8 -7.17 3.70 0.63
N ALA A 9 -7.04 4.67 -0.29
CA ALA A 9 -8.15 5.53 -0.69
C ALA A 9 -9.29 4.75 -1.37
N ILE A 10 -8.95 3.79 -2.23
CA ILE A 10 -9.96 2.94 -2.87
C ILE A 10 -10.58 1.99 -1.84
N ALA A 11 -9.75 1.36 -1.01
CA ALA A 11 -10.20 0.44 0.02
C ALA A 11 -11.13 1.10 1.04
N SER A 12 -10.83 2.32 1.52
CA SER A 12 -11.66 3.02 2.52
C SER A 12 -13.07 3.31 1.99
N VAL A 13 -13.20 3.72 0.73
CA VAL A 13 -14.50 3.98 0.09
C VAL A 13 -15.36 2.70 0.00
N ARG A 14 -14.74 1.55 -0.25
CA ARG A 14 -15.43 0.24 -0.29
C ARG A 14 -15.80 -0.27 1.09
N LEU A 15 -14.89 -0.15 2.06
CA LEU A 15 -15.13 -0.52 3.46
C LEU A 15 -16.24 0.32 4.12
N GLU A 16 -16.38 1.59 3.75
CA GLU A 16 -17.48 2.45 4.22
C GLU A 16 -18.79 2.24 3.43
N GLY A 17 -18.72 1.67 2.24
CA GLY A 17 -19.89 1.53 1.35
C GLY A 17 -20.22 2.80 0.55
N LYS A 18 -19.37 3.84 0.56
CA LYS A 18 -19.57 5.12 -0.13
C LYS A 18 -19.68 5.03 -1.66
N HIS A 19 -19.25 3.92 -2.24
CA HIS A 19 -19.43 3.65 -3.67
C HIS A 19 -20.87 3.27 -4.05
N LYS A 20 -21.70 2.90 -3.06
CA LYS A 20 -23.12 2.60 -3.27
C LYS A 20 -23.92 3.90 -3.17
N PRO A 21 -24.87 4.16 -4.08
CA PRO A 21 -25.68 5.39 -4.06
C PRO A 21 -26.61 5.46 -2.84
N ILE A 22 -26.90 4.32 -2.21
CA ILE A 22 -27.71 4.19 -1.00
C ILE A 22 -26.92 4.42 0.31
N TYR A 23 -25.69 4.95 0.23
CA TYR A 23 -24.83 5.15 1.39
C TYR A 23 -25.47 6.09 2.43
N HIS A 24 -25.50 5.63 3.68
CA HIS A 24 -25.84 6.44 4.84
C HIS A 24 -24.96 6.05 6.03
N ALA A 25 -24.45 7.03 6.78
CA ALA A 25 -23.44 6.80 7.82
C ALA A 25 -23.92 5.93 9.00
N LEU A 26 -25.23 5.87 9.27
CA LEU A 26 -25.81 4.98 10.29
C LEU A 26 -26.07 3.57 9.77
N SER A 27 -26.09 3.38 8.45
CA SER A 27 -26.42 2.11 7.81
C SER A 27 -25.15 1.33 7.52
N ASP A 28 -25.14 0.05 7.86
CA ASP A 28 -23.98 -0.81 7.66
C ASP A 28 -23.95 -1.40 6.24
N LEU A 29 -23.34 -0.65 5.31
CA LEU A 29 -23.35 -0.95 3.87
C LEU A 29 -21.95 -1.24 3.29
N GLY A 30 -20.94 -1.38 4.17
CA GLY A 30 -19.55 -1.60 3.80
C GLY A 30 -19.24 -3.01 3.32
N ASP A 31 -18.38 -3.14 2.31
CA ASP A 31 -18.03 -4.43 1.71
C ASP A 31 -16.71 -5.00 2.25
N HIS A 32 -16.47 -6.28 1.95
CA HIS A 32 -15.18 -6.93 2.21
C HIS A 32 -14.16 -6.52 1.17
N VAL A 33 -12.95 -6.22 1.65
CA VAL A 33 -11.82 -5.83 0.77
C VAL A 33 -10.66 -6.77 1.04
N VAL A 34 -10.20 -7.44 -0.02
CA VAL A 34 -9.04 -8.31 0.01
C VAL A 34 -7.89 -7.65 -0.74
N ILE A 35 -6.75 -7.47 -0.09
CA ILE A 35 -5.53 -6.93 -0.71
C ILE A 35 -4.43 -7.98 -0.62
N ILE A 36 -3.91 -8.38 -1.78
CA ILE A 36 -2.84 -9.35 -1.93
C ILE A 36 -1.51 -8.69 -2.26
N ASN A 37 -0.42 -9.45 -2.17
CA ASN A 37 0.94 -8.99 -2.49
C ASN A 37 1.35 -7.72 -1.73
N THR A 38 0.91 -7.56 -0.48
CA THR A 38 1.23 -6.35 0.31
C THR A 38 2.72 -6.21 0.61
N ARG A 39 3.52 -7.26 0.43
CA ARG A 39 4.99 -7.19 0.51
C ARG A 39 5.63 -6.38 -0.62
N HIS A 40 4.99 -6.34 -1.79
CA HIS A 40 5.54 -5.73 -3.02
C HIS A 40 4.97 -4.33 -3.31
N ILE A 41 4.67 -3.57 -2.25
CA ILE A 41 4.26 -2.16 -2.37
C ILE A 41 5.45 -1.27 -2.72
N ALA A 42 5.18 -0.12 -3.35
CA ALA A 42 6.21 0.87 -3.69
C ALA A 42 5.85 2.26 -3.19
N PHE A 43 6.77 2.89 -2.46
CA PHE A 43 6.66 4.31 -2.16
C PHE A 43 7.27 5.19 -3.27
N SER A 44 6.79 6.42 -3.32
CA SER A 44 7.40 7.50 -4.10
C SER A 44 8.57 8.12 -3.34
N GLY A 45 9.67 8.43 -4.02
CA GLY A 45 10.84 9.10 -3.43
C GLY A 45 11.48 8.33 -2.27
N ASN A 46 12.14 9.04 -1.36
CA ASN A 46 12.94 8.43 -0.28
C ASN A 46 12.12 8.14 0.99
N LYS A 47 10.80 7.94 0.84
CA LYS A 47 9.89 7.65 1.97
C LYS A 47 10.22 6.34 2.68
N TRP A 48 10.93 5.43 2.02
CA TRP A 48 11.43 4.20 2.64
C TRP A 48 12.41 4.47 3.79
N GLU A 49 13.13 5.58 3.76
CA GLU A 49 14.08 5.95 4.81
C GLU A 49 13.48 7.03 5.71
N GLN A 50 12.81 8.02 5.12
CA GLN A 50 12.36 9.21 5.84
C GLN A 50 11.10 8.99 6.69
N LYS A 51 10.25 8.02 6.35
CA LYS A 51 8.96 7.86 7.03
C LYS A 51 9.17 7.15 8.37
N VAL A 52 8.75 7.76 9.47
CA VAL A 52 8.84 7.15 10.81
C VAL A 52 7.44 6.86 11.34
N TYR A 53 7.21 5.64 11.86
CA TYR A 53 6.05 5.34 12.69
C TYR A 53 6.48 5.39 14.15
N SER A 54 5.75 6.17 14.96
CA SER A 54 5.94 6.18 16.41
C SER A 54 4.70 5.68 17.11
N SER A 55 4.89 4.80 18.08
CA SER A 55 3.86 4.43 19.05
C SER A 55 4.36 4.68 20.47
N HIS A 56 3.43 4.88 21.39
CA HIS A 56 3.74 5.04 22.81
C HIS A 56 2.94 4.00 23.59
N THR A 57 3.61 3.27 24.49
CA THR A 57 2.98 2.17 25.23
C THR A 57 2.01 2.66 26.31
N GLY A 58 2.11 3.93 26.73
CA GLY A 58 1.21 4.54 27.71
C GLY A 58 1.71 4.49 29.16
N GLU A 59 2.85 3.85 29.41
CA GLU A 59 3.47 3.81 30.74
C GLU A 59 4.05 5.18 31.11
N CYS A 60 3.42 5.86 32.07
CA CYS A 60 3.89 7.14 32.61
C CYS A 60 5.04 6.89 33.60
N ARG A 61 6.27 6.84 33.10
CA ARG A 61 7.47 6.78 33.96
C ARG A 61 7.85 8.20 34.42
N THR A 62 7.96 8.40 35.73
CA THR A 62 8.34 9.68 36.37
C THR A 62 9.81 10.04 36.06
N GLY A 63 10.08 11.27 35.60
CA GLY A 63 11.45 11.79 35.38
C GLY A 63 11.95 11.76 33.91
N LYS A 64 13.17 12.29 33.68
CA LYS A 64 13.85 12.64 32.40
C LYS A 64 13.83 11.59 31.25
N ASP A 65 13.18 10.45 31.43
CA ASP A 65 13.15 9.28 30.54
C ASP A 65 11.88 9.18 29.68
N LEU A 66 11.10 10.25 29.49
CA LEU A 66 9.95 10.27 28.57
C LEU A 66 10.29 9.85 27.12
N LYS A 67 11.57 9.93 26.73
CA LYS A 67 12.03 9.47 25.42
C LYS A 67 12.10 7.94 25.29
N SER A 68 12.09 7.20 26.40
CA SER A 68 12.33 5.74 26.42
C SER A 68 11.08 4.88 26.18
N ALA A 69 9.87 5.41 26.39
CA ALA A 69 8.60 4.68 26.20
C ALA A 69 8.00 4.81 24.78
N ALA A 70 8.61 5.63 23.91
CA ALA A 70 8.23 5.77 22.52
C ALA A 70 9.04 4.79 21.65
N SER A 71 8.43 3.72 21.17
CA SER A 71 9.04 2.90 20.12
C SER A 71 9.00 3.68 18.81
N ARG A 72 10.17 4.14 18.38
CA ARG A 72 10.40 4.69 17.04
C ARG A 72 11.11 3.62 16.23
N GLU A 73 10.34 2.91 15.42
CA GLU A 73 10.92 1.96 14.49
C GLU A 73 11.11 2.65 13.13
N HIS A 74 12.35 2.56 12.63
CA HIS A 74 12.64 2.96 11.26
C HIS A 74 11.92 2.03 10.29
N PHE A 75 11.45 2.62 9.20
CA PHE A 75 10.58 1.96 8.23
C PHE A 75 11.19 0.69 7.61
N THR A 76 12.50 0.70 7.36
CA THR A 76 13.26 -0.45 6.85
C THR A 76 13.13 -1.68 7.75
N ASN A 77 13.25 -1.54 9.06
CA ASN A 77 13.12 -2.65 10.01
C ASN A 77 11.65 -3.11 10.17
N PHE A 78 10.72 -2.16 10.10
CA PHE A 78 9.28 -2.41 10.22
C PHE A 78 8.71 -3.19 9.01
N CYS A 79 9.18 -2.87 7.79
CA CYS A 79 8.73 -3.52 6.56
C CYS A 79 9.13 -4.99 6.48
N LEU A 80 10.36 -5.32 6.92
CA LEU A 80 10.89 -6.69 6.88
C LEU A 80 10.04 -7.68 7.68
N HIS A 81 9.43 -7.21 8.77
CA HIS A 81 8.61 -8.06 9.64
C HIS A 81 7.10 -7.93 9.36
N LYS A 82 6.62 -6.78 8.83
CA LYS A 82 5.19 -6.40 8.89
C LYS A 82 4.71 -5.57 7.69
N ALA A 83 5.07 -5.92 6.45
CA ALA A 83 4.61 -5.19 5.24
C ALA A 83 3.07 -4.97 5.19
N SER A 84 2.28 -5.95 5.63
CA SER A 84 0.81 -5.83 5.73
C SER A 84 0.35 -4.71 6.67
N VAL A 85 1.13 -4.39 7.71
CA VAL A 85 0.77 -3.38 8.70
C VAL A 85 0.83 -1.97 8.13
N ILE A 86 1.69 -1.71 7.14
CA ILE A 86 1.78 -0.39 6.49
C ILE A 86 0.49 -0.06 5.75
N VAL A 87 0.00 -1.03 4.97
CA VAL A 87 -1.28 -0.91 4.25
C VAL A 87 -2.42 -0.81 5.26
N LYS A 88 -2.40 -1.63 6.32
CA LYS A 88 -3.39 -1.58 7.41
C LYS A 88 -3.45 -0.21 8.09
N LEU A 89 -2.31 0.38 8.43
CA LEU A 89 -2.21 1.70 9.07
C LEU A 89 -2.66 2.81 8.13
N ALA A 90 -2.30 2.73 6.84
CA ALA A 90 -2.75 3.68 5.84
C ALA A 90 -4.28 3.67 5.71
N ILE A 91 -4.90 2.50 5.64
CA ILE A 91 -6.37 2.35 5.59
C ILE A 91 -7.00 2.82 6.90
N TYR A 92 -6.48 2.38 8.05
CA TYR A 92 -6.99 2.77 9.36
C TYR A 92 -6.98 4.29 9.59
N GLY A 93 -5.97 4.98 9.06
CA GLY A 93 -5.87 6.44 9.13
C GLY A 93 -6.87 7.17 8.22
N MET A 94 -7.33 6.54 7.13
CA MET A 94 -8.30 7.12 6.19
C MET A 94 -9.75 6.94 6.64
N LEU A 95 -10.04 5.91 7.44
CA LEU A 95 -11.39 5.66 7.95
C LEU A 95 -11.84 6.72 8.96
N PRO A 96 -13.16 6.99 9.08
CA PRO A 96 -13.70 7.96 10.01
C PRO A 96 -13.37 7.58 11.45
N LYS A 97 -13.07 8.57 12.31
CA LYS A 97 -12.60 8.39 13.69
C LYS A 97 -13.76 8.03 14.64
N ASN A 98 -14.40 6.89 14.39
CA ASN A 98 -15.64 6.46 15.03
C ASN A 98 -15.47 5.02 15.56
N LEU A 99 -16.44 4.52 16.33
CA LEU A 99 -16.46 3.13 16.80
C LEU A 99 -16.57 2.13 15.63
N HIS A 100 -17.36 2.45 14.61
CA HIS A 100 -17.55 1.63 13.40
C HIS A 100 -16.24 1.31 12.66
N ARG A 101 -15.20 2.12 12.83
CA ARG A 101 -13.89 1.90 12.22
C ARG A 101 -13.32 0.53 12.54
N ARG A 102 -13.51 0.04 13.78
CA ARG A 102 -13.00 -1.29 14.17
C ARG A 102 -13.73 -2.41 13.45
N THR A 103 -15.04 -2.28 13.27
CA THR A 103 -15.87 -3.22 12.52
C THR A 103 -15.48 -3.24 11.04
N MET A 104 -15.28 -2.08 10.41
CA MET A 104 -14.81 -1.99 9.03
C MET A 104 -13.44 -2.68 8.85
N MET A 105 -12.52 -2.50 9.81
CA MET A 105 -11.21 -3.15 9.74
C MET A 105 -11.25 -4.67 9.85
N GLN A 106 -12.31 -5.26 10.41
CA GLN A 106 -12.49 -6.72 10.43
C GLN A 106 -12.88 -7.27 9.06
N ARG A 107 -13.46 -6.44 8.18
CA ARG A 107 -13.79 -6.80 6.78
C ARG A 107 -12.61 -6.66 5.82
N LEU A 108 -11.49 -6.13 6.31
CA LEU A 108 -10.26 -5.97 5.54
C LEU A 108 -9.37 -7.20 5.72
N HIS A 109 -9.08 -7.89 4.62
CA HIS A 109 -8.19 -9.04 4.58
C HIS A 109 -6.91 -8.66 3.83
N LEU A 110 -5.74 -8.86 4.46
CA LEU A 110 -4.44 -8.49 3.90
C LEU A 110 -3.55 -9.73 3.81
N PHE A 111 -3.03 -10.03 2.62
CA PHE A 111 -2.11 -11.13 2.38
C PHE A 111 -0.76 -10.61 1.87
N PRO A 112 0.37 -11.02 2.46
CA PRO A 112 1.70 -10.55 2.08
C PRO A 112 2.09 -10.99 0.67
N ASP A 113 1.71 -12.21 0.31
CA ASP A 113 2.00 -12.86 -0.97
C ASP A 113 0.72 -13.13 -1.75
N ASN A 114 0.83 -13.84 -2.88
CA ASN A 114 -0.29 -14.18 -3.76
C ASN A 114 -1.07 -15.44 -3.31
N VAL A 115 -0.95 -15.82 -2.04
CA VAL A 115 -1.61 -17.00 -1.48
C VAL A 115 -2.86 -16.54 -0.74
N ILE A 116 -4.02 -16.91 -1.27
CA ILE A 116 -5.33 -16.60 -0.70
C ILE A 116 -5.96 -17.90 -0.21
N PRO A 117 -6.50 -17.96 1.02
CA PRO A 117 -7.29 -19.10 1.49
C PRO A 117 -8.46 -19.43 0.56
N GLU A 118 -8.79 -20.71 0.42
CA GLU A 118 -9.84 -21.15 -0.52
C GLU A 118 -11.21 -20.51 -0.25
N ASP A 119 -11.57 -20.37 1.03
CA ASP A 119 -12.87 -19.82 1.43
C ASP A 119 -13.05 -18.38 0.93
N ILE A 120 -12.00 -17.57 1.05
CA ILE A 120 -12.01 -16.19 0.56
C ILE A 120 -11.99 -16.17 -0.96
N ARG A 121 -11.16 -17.02 -1.58
CA ARG A 121 -11.02 -17.09 -3.04
C ARG A 121 -12.33 -17.46 -3.74
N LYS A 122 -13.12 -18.38 -3.17
CA LYS A 122 -14.44 -18.80 -3.70
C LYS A 122 -15.47 -17.67 -3.68
N ASN A 123 -15.33 -16.72 -2.76
CA ASN A 123 -16.27 -15.63 -2.53
C ASN A 123 -15.85 -14.29 -3.19
N LEU A 124 -14.79 -14.29 -4.01
CA LEU A 124 -14.37 -13.10 -4.74
C LEU A 124 -15.35 -12.79 -5.87
N VAL A 125 -15.72 -11.52 -5.99
CA VAL A 125 -16.71 -11.05 -6.99
C VAL A 125 -16.06 -10.23 -8.08
N GLU A 126 -15.27 -9.22 -7.72
CA GLU A 126 -14.69 -8.25 -8.65
C GLU A 126 -13.22 -8.00 -8.30
N GLU A 127 -12.36 -7.92 -9.32
CA GLU A 127 -10.99 -7.42 -9.19
C GLU A 127 -10.94 -5.95 -9.61
N LEU A 128 -10.55 -5.08 -8.68
CA LEU A 128 -10.44 -3.65 -8.95
C LEU A 128 -9.19 -3.33 -9.78
N PRO A 129 -9.27 -2.37 -10.72
CA PRO A 129 -8.11 -1.97 -11.52
C PRO A 129 -7.03 -1.35 -10.64
N GLN A 130 -5.77 -1.59 -11.02
CA GLN A 130 -4.64 -1.03 -10.30
C GLN A 130 -4.56 0.49 -10.48
N PRO A 131 -4.40 1.28 -9.40
CA PRO A 131 -4.47 2.74 -9.47
C PRO A 131 -3.21 3.41 -10.08
N ARG A 132 -2.12 2.66 -10.21
CA ARG A 132 -0.90 3.11 -10.88
C ARG A 132 -0.51 2.09 -11.94
N ASN A 133 -0.37 2.56 -13.17
CA ASN A 133 0.21 1.77 -14.24
C ASN A 133 1.71 1.58 -13.95
N VAL A 134 2.15 0.33 -13.96
CA VAL A 134 3.56 0.00 -13.72
C VAL A 134 4.32 0.27 -15.02
N PRO A 135 5.35 1.12 -15.02
CA PRO A 135 6.13 1.37 -16.23
C PRO A 135 6.90 0.11 -16.62
N LYS A 136 7.03 -0.13 -17.93
CA LYS A 136 7.85 -1.20 -18.47
C LYS A 136 9.33 -0.90 -18.26
N ARG A 137 10.12 -1.93 -17.95
CA ARG A 137 11.60 -1.83 -17.95
C ARG A 137 12.13 -1.95 -19.38
N LEU A 138 13.36 -1.50 -19.65
CA LEU A 138 13.98 -1.59 -20.97
C LEU A 138 13.95 -3.03 -21.54
N ASN A 139 14.17 -4.03 -20.68
CA ASN A 139 14.18 -5.45 -21.06
C ASN A 139 12.79 -6.01 -21.37
N GLU A 140 11.72 -5.27 -21.10
CA GLU A 140 10.33 -5.70 -21.31
C GLU A 140 9.74 -5.14 -22.61
N TYR A 141 10.48 -4.29 -23.32
CA TYR A 141 10.07 -3.75 -24.61
C TYR A 141 10.26 -4.80 -25.72
N THR A 142 9.35 -4.77 -26.69
CA THR A 142 9.47 -5.60 -27.89
C THR A 142 10.45 -4.98 -28.88
N GLN A 143 11.07 -5.80 -29.74
CA GLN A 143 12.01 -5.30 -30.74
C GLN A 143 11.36 -4.27 -31.68
N GLU A 144 10.08 -4.45 -32.01
CA GLU A 144 9.30 -3.51 -32.82
C GLU A 144 9.16 -2.13 -32.15
N GLU A 145 8.88 -2.09 -30.83
CA GLU A 145 8.80 -0.84 -30.07
C GLU A 145 10.16 -0.13 -30.01
N ILE A 146 11.26 -0.90 -29.95
CA ILE A 146 12.63 -0.37 -29.91
C ILE A 146 13.01 0.22 -31.28
N ASP A 147 12.76 -0.52 -32.37
CA ASP A 147 13.10 -0.10 -33.72
C ASP A 147 12.22 1.05 -34.22
N ALA A 148 10.97 1.12 -33.76
CA ALA A 148 10.09 2.25 -34.02
C ALA A 148 10.59 3.56 -33.36
N PHE A 149 11.41 3.46 -32.32
CA PHE A 149 11.94 4.63 -31.63
C PHE A 149 13.13 5.22 -32.42
N PRO A 150 13.05 6.47 -32.90
CA PRO A 150 14.09 7.03 -33.75
C PRO A 150 15.38 7.27 -32.95
N LYS A 151 16.53 7.01 -33.59
CA LYS A 151 17.84 7.33 -33.04
C LYS A 151 18.03 8.85 -33.01
N ILE A 152 18.23 9.40 -31.82
CA ILE A 152 18.33 10.86 -31.59
C ILE A 152 19.74 11.40 -31.89
N TRP A 153 20.79 10.58 -31.70
CA TRP A 153 22.18 11.00 -31.85
C TRP A 153 23.04 9.88 -32.43
N THR A 154 24.08 10.26 -33.18
CA THR A 154 25.05 9.33 -33.75
C THR A 154 26.37 9.43 -32.97
N PRO A 155 26.77 8.38 -32.23
CA PRO A 155 28.01 8.40 -31.47
C PRO A 155 29.25 8.39 -32.39
N PRO A 156 30.37 9.04 -32.00
CA PRO A 156 31.65 8.93 -32.72
C PRO A 156 32.21 7.51 -32.69
N GLU A 157 32.96 7.11 -33.71
CA GLU A 157 33.53 5.76 -33.83
C GLU A 157 34.58 5.46 -32.73
N ASP A 158 35.30 6.47 -32.26
CA ASP A 158 36.33 6.35 -31.21
C ASP A 158 35.74 6.31 -29.78
N PHE A 159 34.41 6.26 -29.61
CA PHE A 159 33.78 6.29 -28.30
C PHE A 159 33.96 4.97 -27.55
N ARG A 160 34.85 4.95 -26.55
CA ARG A 160 34.95 3.81 -25.62
C ARG A 160 33.82 3.87 -24.58
N PRO A 161 32.92 2.87 -24.54
CA PRO A 161 32.00 2.76 -23.43
C PRO A 161 32.80 2.39 -22.17
N THR A 162 32.88 3.31 -21.21
CA THR A 162 33.43 3.07 -19.86
C THR A 162 32.53 2.18 -19.04
#